data_AF-A0A7X1SRN7-F1
#
_entry.id   AF-A0A7X1SRN7-F1
#
_cell.length_a   1.000
_cell.length_b   1.000
_cell.length_c   1.000
_cell.angle_alpha   90.00
_cell.angle_beta   90.00
_cell.angle_gamma   90.00
#
_symmetry.space_group_name_H-M   'P 1'
#
loop_
_entity.id
_entity.type
_entity.pdbx_description
1 polymer ?
#
loop_
_entity_poly.entity_id
_entity_poly.type
_entity_poly.pdbx_seq_one_letter_code
_entity_poly.pdbx_strand_id
1 'polypeptide(L)' 'MTDTVIQEAGALGQELIPVLGGFIIEKLDPTCDVSGAKTALSGLAGNLAALVTALETKTATTTEAAA' A
#
# COMPACT_ATOMS: atom_id res chain seq x y z
N MET A 1 -18.86 -9.29 3.65
CA MET A 1 -17.81 -10.19 4.19
C MET A 1 -16.60 -10.24 3.26
N THR A 2 -16.77 -10.35 1.95
CA THR A 2 -15.65 -10.30 0.98
C THR A 2 -14.93 -8.94 0.97
N ASP A 3 -15.64 -7.81 1.10
CA ASP A 3 -15.04 -6.47 1.16
C ASP A 3 -14.07 -6.27 2.32
N THR A 4 -14.42 -6.78 3.50
CA THR A 4 -13.59 -6.66 4.70
C THR A 4 -12.27 -7.43 4.53
N VAL A 5 -12.32 -8.63 3.97
CA VAL A 5 -11.12 -9.45 3.70
C VAL A 5 -10.23 -8.79 2.64
N ILE A 6 -10.82 -8.16 1.62
CA ILE A 6 -10.07 -7.43 0.58
C ILE A 6 -9.40 -6.18 1.16
N GLN A 7 -10.09 -5.43 2.02
CA GLN A 7 -9.51 -4.27 2.72
C GLN A 7 -8.36 -4.69 3.65
N GLU A 8 -8.55 -5.73 4.45
CA GLU A 8 -7.50 -6.26 5.34
C GLU A 8 -6.29 -6.76 4.54
N ALA A 9 -6.52 -7.46 3.43
CA ALA A 9 -5.46 -7.90 2.53
C ALA A 9 -4.72 -6.72 1.87
N GLY A 10 -5.43 -5.63 1.54
CA GLY A 10 -4.85 -4.39 1.04
C GLY A 10 -3.95 -3.71 2.06
N ALA A 11 -4.40 -3.60 3.32
CA ALA A 11 -3.61 -3.05 4.42
C ALA A 11 -2.36 -3.90 4.70
N LEU A 12 -2.50 -5.23 4.75
CA LEU A 12 -1.38 -6.16 4.86
C LEU A 12 -0.38 -6.01 3.70
N GLY A 13 -0.87 -5.86 2.47
CA GLY A 13 -0.03 -5.62 1.30
C GLY A 13 0.80 -4.34 1.43
N GLN A 14 0.20 -3.25 1.93
CA GLN A 14 0.89 -1.99 2.16
C GLN A 14 1.98 -2.10 3.23
N GLU A 15 1.72 -2.81 4.31
CA GLU A 15 2.73 -3.06 5.36
C GLU A 15 3.89 -3.95 4.86
N LEU A 16 3.60 -4.90 3.98
CA LEU A 16 4.59 -5.85 3.49
C LEU A 16 5.46 -5.31 2.35
N ILE A 17 5.00 -4.32 1.58
CA ILE A 17 5.78 -3.71 0.47
C ILE A 17 7.20 -3.27 0.88
N PRO A 18 7.41 -2.48 1.95
CA PRO A 18 8.76 -2.07 2.35
C PRO A 18 9.62 -3.23 2.86
N VAL A 19 9.01 -4.24 3.48
CA VAL A 19 9.72 -5.43 4.00
C VAL A 19 10.14 -6.36 2.86
N LEU A 20 9.20 -6.75 2.00
CA LEU A 20 9.45 -7.63 0.86
C LEU A 20 10.34 -6.95 -0.18
N GLY A 21 10.12 -5.67 -0.47
CA GLY A 21 10.98 -4.92 -1.38
C GLY A 21 12.40 -4.77 -0.83
N GLY A 22 12.57 -4.49 0.47
CA GLY A 22 13.88 -4.48 1.11
C GLY A 22 14.59 -5.85 1.03
N PHE A 23 13.87 -6.93 1.29
CA PHE A 23 14.41 -8.30 1.18
C PHE A 23 14.83 -8.65 -0.24
N ILE A 24 14.04 -8.31 -1.26
CA ILE A 24 14.37 -8.57 -2.67
C ILE A 24 15.65 -7.82 -3.05
N ILE A 25 15.80 -6.57 -2.63
CA ILE A 25 17.00 -5.77 -2.93
C ILE A 25 18.23 -6.38 -2.25
N GLU A 26 18.14 -6.75 -0.96
CA GLU A 26 19.22 -7.44 -0.25
C GLU A 26 19.59 -8.80 -0.91
N LYS A 27 18.63 -9.47 -1.55
CA LYS A 27 18.88 -10.73 -2.29
C LYS A 27 19.53 -10.51 -3.65
N LEU A 28 19.22 -9.42 -4.33
CA LEU A 28 19.80 -9.07 -5.62
C LEU A 28 21.22 -8.50 -5.46
N ASP A 29 21.44 -7.68 -4.42
CA ASP A 29 22.73 -7.13 -4.04
C ASP A 29 22.84 -7.01 -2.50
N PRO A 30 23.57 -7.93 -1.84
CA PRO A 30 23.73 -7.92 -0.39
C PRO A 30 24.51 -6.72 0.16
N THR A 31 25.21 -5.98 -0.71
CA THR A 31 26.00 -4.80 -0.33
C THR A 31 25.26 -3.50 -0.56
N CYS A 32 24.08 -3.55 -1.17
CA CYS A 32 23.24 -2.39 -1.41
C CYS A 32 22.72 -1.82 -0.09
N ASP A 33 22.96 -0.52 0.14
CA ASP A 33 22.30 0.19 1.24
C ASP A 33 20.80 0.35 0.92
N VAL A 34 20.01 -0.52 1.53
CA VAL A 34 18.58 -0.54 1.37
C VAL A 34 17.85 0.57 2.12
N SER A 35 18.52 1.43 2.87
CA SER A 35 17.87 2.50 3.63
C SER A 35 17.09 3.46 2.74
N GLY A 36 17.71 3.89 1.62
CA GLY A 36 17.05 4.75 0.63
C GLY A 36 15.90 4.04 -0.08
N ALA A 37 16.08 2.76 -0.43
CA ALA A 37 15.05 1.97 -1.08
C ALA A 37 13.86 1.66 -0.15
N LYS A 38 14.11 1.29 1.10
CA LYS A 38 13.07 1.09 2.13
C LYS A 38 12.26 2.36 2.34
N THR A 39 12.91 3.53 2.35
CA THR A 39 12.21 4.83 2.42
C THR A 39 11.30 5.06 1.22
N ALA A 40 11.79 4.80 0.00
CA ALA A 40 10.98 4.93 -1.22
C ALA A 40 9.79 3.94 -1.24
N LEU A 41 10.00 2.70 -0.79
CA LEU A 41 8.96 1.68 -0.69
C LEU A 41 7.89 2.05 0.34
N SER A 42 8.28 2.60 1.49
CA SER A 42 7.33 3.14 2.48
C SER A 42 6.52 4.31 1.91
N GLY A 43 7.15 5.19 1.13
CA GLY A 43 6.43 6.27 0.43
C GLY A 43 5.42 5.74 -0.59
N LEU A 44 5.78 4.70 -1.34
CA LEU A 44 4.88 4.02 -2.27
C LEU A 44 3.67 3.40 -1.53
N ALA A 45 3.91 2.71 -0.42
CA ALA A 45 2.85 2.15 0.42
C ALA A 45 1.90 3.25 0.93
N GLY A 46 2.43 4.39 1.37
CA GLY A 46 1.62 5.56 1.78
C GLY A 46 0.77 6.13 0.64
N ASN A 47 1.33 6.24 -0.57
CA ASN A 47 0.57 6.70 -1.74
C ASN A 47 -0.55 5.73 -2.13
N LEU A 48 -0.32 4.42 -2.02
CA LEU A 48 -1.34 3.39 -2.22
C LEU A 48 -2.47 3.52 -1.18
N ALA A 49 -2.13 3.73 0.10
CA ALA A 49 -3.11 3.97 1.16
C ALA A 49 -4.00 5.18 0.84
N ALA A 50 -3.38 6.30 0.47
CA ALA A 50 -4.10 7.53 0.12
C ALA A 50 -5.03 7.35 -1.10
N LEU A 51 -4.59 6.57 -2.11
CA LEU A 51 -5.42 6.23 -3.25
C LEU A 51 -6.65 5.41 -2.84
N VAL A 52 -6.49 4.41 -1.98
CA VAL A 52 -7.61 3.61 -1.46
C VAL A 52 -8.62 4.51 -0.75
N THR A 53 -8.17 5.36 0.18
CA THR A 53 -9.03 6.30 0.89
C THR A 53 -9.76 7.25 -0.06
N ALA A 54 -9.09 7.75 -1.10
CA ALA A 54 -9.70 8.65 -2.09
C ALA A 54 -10.80 7.93 -2.90
N LEU A 55 -10.60 6.67 -3.26
CA LEU A 55 -11.59 5.86 -3.97
C LEU A 55 -12.80 5.52 -3.10
N GLU A 56 -12.58 5.17 -1.83
CA GLU A 56 -13.66 4.94 -0.85
C GLU A 56 -14.50 6.20 -0.65
N THR A 57 -13.85 7.35 -0.46
CA THR A 57 -14.53 8.64 -0.27
C THR A 57 -15.36 9.02 -1.50
N LYS A 58 -14.82 8.81 -2.71
CA LYS A 58 -15.52 9.10 -3.97
C LYS A 58 -16.72 8.18 -4.20
N THR A 59 -16.63 6.92 -3.78
CA THR A 59 -17.74 5.96 -3.83
C THR A 59 -18.89 6.36 -2.89
N ALA A 60 -18.56 6.91 -1.72
CA ALA A 60 -19.56 7.42 -0.79
C ALA A 60 -20.32 8.63 -1.37
N THR A 61 -19.63 9.56 -2.02
CA THR A 61 -20.28 10.78 -2.56
C THR A 61 -21.27 10.49 -3.68
N THR A 62 -21.04 9.46 -4.50
CA THR A 62 -21.99 9.05 -5.56
C THR A 62 -23.25 8.38 -5.03
N THR A 63 -23.20 7.81 -3.82
CA THR A 63 -24.37 7.14 -3.22
C THR A 63 -25.29 8.14 -2.55
N GLU A 64 -24.75 9.18 -1.89
CA GLU A 64 -25.56 10.27 -1.33
C GLU A 64 -26.15 11.20 -2.40
N ALA A 65 -25.46 11.42 -3.52
CA ALA A 65 -25.97 12.28 -4.60
C ALA A 65 -27.10 11.63 -5.43
N ALA A 66 -27.37 10.33 -5.24
CA ALA A 66 -28.40 9.57 -5.96
C ALA A 66 -29.63 9.24 -5.09
N ALA A 67 -29.70 9.74 -3.86
CA ALA A 67 -30.80 9.53 -2.91
C ALA A 67 -31.77 10.72 -2.86
#